data_AF-A0A8X6MY22-F1
#
_entry.id   AF-A0A8X6MY22-F1
#
_cell.length_a   1.000
_cell.length_b   1.000
_cell.length_c   1.000
_cell.angle_alpha   90.00
_cell.angle_beta   90.00
_cell.angle_gamma   90.00
#
_symmetry.space_group_name_H-M   'P 1'
#
loop_
_entity.id
_entity.type
_entity.pdbx_description
1 polymer ?
#
loop_
_entity_poly.entity_id
_entity_poly.type
_entity_poly.pdbx_seq_one_letter_code
_entity_poly.pdbx_strand_id
1 'polypeptide(L)'
;MGLTFLAAGTSIPDLITSVLVARKGFGDMAVSSSIGSNIFDVTVGLPTPWLLSALIFGPVKVSSTGMACSIIILFLMLLFVIISIACFKWQMNIGLALVMFLLYFAFVAMSLLLEYNIIDCEAIMAFVGQG
;
A
#
# COMPACT_ATOMS: atom_id res chain seq x y z
N MET A 1 -6.00 18.04 0.01
CA MET A 1 -5.49 18.44 -1.32
C MET A 1 -3.97 18.53 -1.38
N GLY A 2 -3.27 19.26 -0.48
CA GLY A 2 -1.80 19.35 -0.51
C GLY A 2 -1.07 18.00 -0.39
N LEU A 3 -1.53 17.12 0.51
CA LEU A 3 -1.00 15.75 0.65
C LEU A 3 -1.18 14.91 -0.62
N THR A 4 -2.28 15.09 -1.35
CA THR A 4 -2.57 14.36 -2.58
C THR A 4 -1.64 14.77 -3.72
N PHE A 5 -1.33 16.06 -3.85
CA PHE A 5 -0.35 16.56 -4.83
C PHE A 5 1.07 16.14 -4.48
N LEU A 6 1.42 16.14 -3.18
CA LEU A 6 2.73 15.69 -2.71
C LEU A 6 2.93 14.19 -2.97
N ALA A 7 1.93 13.37 -2.65
CA ALA A 7 1.93 11.94 -2.93
C ALA A 7 1.96 11.64 -4.44
N ALA A 8 1.23 12.41 -5.25
CA ALA A 8 1.33 12.30 -6.70
C ALA A 8 2.75 12.65 -7.20
N GLY A 9 3.38 13.66 -6.60
CA GLY A 9 4.73 14.09 -6.94
C GLY A 9 5.81 13.05 -6.67
N THR A 10 5.62 12.14 -5.70
CA THR A 10 6.56 11.04 -5.43
C THR A 10 6.27 9.81 -6.29
N SER A 11 5.00 9.42 -6.47
CA SER A 11 4.65 8.21 -7.22
C SER A 11 4.74 8.35 -8.76
N ILE A 12 4.51 9.55 -9.32
CA ILE A 12 4.58 9.79 -10.77
C ILE A 12 6.00 9.54 -11.33
N PRO A 13 7.08 10.11 -10.76
CA PRO A 13 8.43 9.85 -11.27
C PRO A 13 8.83 8.37 -11.12
N ASP A 14 8.48 7.71 -10.02
CA ASP A 14 8.73 6.27 -9.82
C ASP A 14 8.00 5.39 -10.85
N LEU A 15 6.78 5.78 -11.23
CA LEU A 15 6.04 5.11 -12.30
C LEU A 15 6.74 5.28 -13.64
N ILE A 16 7.19 6.50 -13.97
CA ILE A 16 7.87 6.79 -15.23
C ILE A 16 9.18 6.00 -15.34
N THR A 17 9.99 5.97 -14.28
CA THR A 17 11.26 5.23 -14.26
C THR A 17 11.03 3.73 -14.39
N SER A 18 10.05 3.17 -13.67
CA SER A 18 9.69 1.75 -13.74
C SER A 18 9.21 1.36 -15.14
N VAL A 19 8.35 2.16 -15.78
CA VAL A 19 7.88 1.91 -17.15
C VAL A 19 9.04 1.98 -18.15
N LEU A 20 9.94 2.95 -18.01
CA LEU A 20 11.09 3.11 -18.92
C LEU A 20 12.03 1.89 -18.84
N VAL A 21 12.30 1.38 -17.64
CA VAL A 21 13.16 0.21 -17.41
C VAL A 21 12.47 -1.09 -17.89
N ALA A 22 11.16 -1.22 -17.67
CA ALA A 22 10.38 -2.34 -18.19
C ALA A 22 10.38 -2.39 -19.73
N ARG A 23 10.26 -1.23 -20.39
CA ARG A 23 10.33 -1.12 -21.87
C ARG A 23 11.70 -1.48 -22.45
N LYS A 24 12.76 -1.40 -21.65
CA LYS A 24 14.12 -1.84 -22.03
C LYS A 24 14.35 -3.34 -21.84
N GLY A 25 13.33 -4.11 -21.44
CA GLY A 25 13.42 -5.55 -21.22
C GLY A 25 13.80 -5.96 -19.79
N PHE A 26 14.01 -5.00 -18.89
CA PHE A 26 14.38 -5.25 -17.49
C PHE A 26 13.16 -5.18 -16.57
N GLY A 27 12.14 -6.01 -16.83
CA GLY A 27 10.89 -6.04 -16.07
C GLY A 27 11.10 -6.29 -14.56
N ASP A 28 11.97 -7.25 -14.21
CA ASP A 28 12.26 -7.57 -12.80
C ASP A 28 12.94 -6.40 -12.05
N MET A 29 13.73 -5.61 -12.78
CA MET A 29 14.35 -4.39 -12.23
C MET A 29 13.31 -3.28 -12.03
N ALA A 30 12.34 -3.15 -12.93
CA ALA A 30 11.26 -2.20 -12.78
C ALA A 30 10.37 -2.54 -11.56
N VAL A 31 10.04 -3.82 -11.37
CA VAL A 31 9.23 -4.28 -10.23
C VAL A 31 9.97 -4.08 -8.91
N SER A 32 11.25 -4.44 -8.84
CA SER A 32 12.06 -4.25 -7.62
C SER A 32 12.28 -2.77 -7.29
N SER A 33 12.45 -1.89 -8.27
CA SER A 33 12.54 -0.44 -8.06
C SER A 33 11.24 0.12 -7.48
N SER A 34 10.09 -0.29 -8.04
CA SER A 34 8.77 0.14 -7.58
C SER A 34 8.48 -0.32 -6.14
N ILE A 35 8.78 -1.58 -5.82
CA ILE A 35 8.64 -2.12 -4.45
C ILE A 35 9.58 -1.41 -3.48
N GLY A 36 10.83 -1.16 -3.89
CA GLY A 36 11.85 -0.51 -3.07
C GLY A 36 11.50 0.92 -2.68
N SER A 37 10.97 1.72 -3.61
CA SER A 37 10.55 3.10 -3.33
C SER A 37 9.43 3.15 -2.29
N ASN A 38 8.41 2.28 -2.40
CA ASN A 38 7.32 2.20 -1.41
C ASN A 38 7.81 1.77 -0.02
N ILE A 39 8.76 0.82 0.06
CA ILE A 39 9.35 0.40 1.33
C ILE A 39 10.11 1.57 1.96
N PHE A 40 10.88 2.33 1.17
CA PHE A 40 11.60 3.50 1.65
C PHE A 40 10.64 4.59 2.16
N ASP A 41 9.53 4.86 1.47
CA ASP A 41 8.56 5.85 1.90
C ASP A 41 7.91 5.48 3.25
N VAL A 42 7.59 4.20 3.46
CA VAL A 42 7.02 3.74 4.73
C VAL A 42 8.06 3.70 5.86
N THR A 43 9.30 3.29 5.58
CA THR A 43 10.34 3.08 6.60
C THR A 43 11.13 4.35 6.94
N VAL A 44 11.24 5.28 5.99
CA VAL A 44 12.01 6.52 6.14
C VAL A 44 11.12 7.74 5.92
N GLY A 45 10.28 7.76 4.87
CA GLY A 45 9.40 8.89 4.57
C GLY A 45 8.42 9.22 5.70
N LEU A 46 7.70 8.23 6.23
CA LEU A 46 6.73 8.43 7.33
C LEU A 46 7.39 8.72 8.69
N PRO A 47 8.46 8.02 9.13
CA PRO A 47 9.02 8.23 10.46
C PRO A 47 9.88 9.48 10.58
N THR A 48 10.49 9.97 9.49
CA THR A 48 11.38 11.15 9.52
C THR A 48 10.71 12.44 10.03
N PRO A 49 9.53 12.88 9.54
CA PRO A 49 8.88 14.08 10.07
C PRO A 49 8.40 13.89 11.51
N TRP A 50 7.98 12.68 11.87
CA TRP A 50 7.58 12.36 13.24
C TRP A 50 8.77 12.41 14.21
N LEU A 51 9.91 11.83 13.82
CA LEU A 51 11.16 11.87 14.59
C LEU A 51 11.67 13.30 14.74
N LEU A 52 11.62 14.09 13.67
CA LEU A 52 12.03 15.50 13.69
C LEU A 52 11.11 16.33 14.62
N SER A 53 9.80 16.09 14.55
CA SER A 53 8.82 16.74 15.43
C SER A 53 9.01 16.34 16.90
N ALA A 54 9.28 15.06 17.19
CA ALA A 54 9.54 14.58 18.53
C ALA A 54 10.83 15.18 19.14
N LEU A 55 11.85 15.40 18.32
CA LEU A 55 13.11 16.05 18.72
C LEU A 55 12.94 17.55 19.07
N ILE A 56 12.04 18.26 18.37
CA ILE A 56 11.87 19.71 18.51
C ILE A 56 10.76 20.08 19.52
N PHE A 57 9.65 19.35 19.53
CA PHE A 57 8.42 19.72 20.25
C PHE A 57 8.04 18.76 21.40
N GLY A 58 8.80 17.68 21.62
CA GLY A 58 8.53 16.68 22.66
C GLY A 58 7.58 15.55 22.21
N PRO A 59 7.28 14.57 23.10
CA PRO A 59 6.58 13.34 22.72
C PRO A 59 5.14 13.60 22.28
N VAL A 60 4.86 13.34 21.00
CA VAL A 60 3.53 13.49 20.38
C VAL A 60 2.67 12.28 20.74
N LYS A 61 1.58 12.50 21.51
CA LYS A 61 0.59 11.46 21.81
C LYS A 61 -0.30 11.21 20.59
N VAL A 62 -0.30 9.96 20.12
CA VAL A 62 -1.08 9.50 18.97
C VAL A 62 -2.40 8.92 19.50
N SER A 63 -3.55 9.42 19.01
CA SER A 63 -4.89 8.96 19.39
C SER A 63 -5.32 7.78 18.50
N SER A 64 -5.57 6.62 19.11
CA SER A 64 -5.50 5.29 18.44
C SER A 64 -6.78 4.74 17.83
N THR A 65 -7.93 5.42 17.93
CA THR A 65 -9.23 4.75 17.71
C THR A 65 -9.51 4.36 16.26
N GLY A 66 -8.82 4.92 15.26
CA GLY A 66 -8.97 4.58 13.83
C GLY A 66 -7.75 3.94 13.16
N MET A 67 -6.56 4.03 13.77
CA MET A 67 -5.31 3.60 13.11
C MET A 67 -5.18 2.08 13.02
N ALA A 68 -5.66 1.36 14.04
CA ALA A 68 -5.58 -0.10 14.08
C ALA A 68 -6.37 -0.74 12.93
N CYS A 69 -7.59 -0.26 12.63
CA CYS A 69 -8.42 -0.75 11.53
C CYS A 69 -7.72 -0.55 10.18
N SER A 70 -7.18 0.66 9.94
CA SER A 70 -6.43 0.96 8.72
C SER A 70 -5.17 0.08 8.57
N ILE A 71 -4.40 -0.12 9.65
CA ILE A 71 -3.20 -0.96 9.63
C ILE A 71 -3.55 -2.43 9.33
N ILE A 72 -4.63 -2.97 9.92
CA ILE A 72 -5.07 -4.35 9.70
C ILE A 72 -5.46 -4.57 8.24
N ILE A 73 -6.26 -3.65 7.66
CA ILE A 73 -6.66 -3.74 6.25
C ILE A 73 -5.43 -3.64 5.34
N LEU A 74 -4.49 -2.76 5.67
CA LEU A 74 -3.24 -2.56 4.92
C LEU A 74 -2.31 -3.78 4.97
N PHE A 75 -2.28 -4.46 6.11
CA PHE A 75 -1.52 -5.69 6.27
C PHE A 75 -2.16 -6.88 5.52
N LEU A 76 -3.49 -6.99 5.59
CA LEU A 76 -4.23 -8.07 4.94
C LEU A 76 -4.14 -7.99 3.40
N MET A 77 -4.23 -6.78 2.83
CA MET A 77 -4.05 -6.57 1.39
C MET A 77 -2.62 -6.90 0.93
N LEU A 78 -1.60 -6.55 1.73
CA LEU A 78 -0.20 -6.90 1.44
C LEU A 78 -0.03 -8.43 1.37
N LEU A 79 -0.56 -9.16 2.34
CA LEU A 79 -0.54 -10.63 2.34
C LEU A 79 -1.23 -11.22 1.12
N PHE A 80 -2.41 -10.70 0.75
CA PHE A 80 -3.16 -11.20 -0.40
C PHE A 80 -2.41 -11.01 -1.72
N VAL A 81 -1.74 -9.86 -1.89
CA VAL A 81 -0.87 -9.58 -3.03
C VAL A 81 0.32 -10.55 -3.07
N ILE A 82 1.01 -10.77 -1.94
CA ILE A 82 2.15 -11.70 -1.86
C ILE A 82 1.72 -13.14 -2.19
N ILE A 83 0.60 -13.60 -1.65
CA ILE A 83 0.05 -14.94 -1.92
C ILE A 83 -0.30 -15.09 -3.40
N SER A 84 -0.90 -14.07 -4.01
CA SER A 84 -1.21 -14.07 -5.44
C SER A 84 0.08 -14.20 -6.27
N ILE A 85 1.11 -13.40 -5.97
CA ILE A 85 2.41 -13.46 -6.67
C ILE A 85 3.08 -14.84 -6.47
N ALA A 86 3.00 -15.41 -5.26
CA ALA A 86 3.57 -16.72 -4.95
C ALA A 86 2.85 -17.86 -5.71
N CYS A 87 1.51 -17.81 -5.81
CA CYS A 87 0.71 -18.78 -6.55
C CYS A 87 1.07 -18.82 -8.04
N PHE A 88 1.40 -17.66 -8.62
CA PHE A 88 1.83 -17.51 -10.00
C PHE A 88 3.35 -17.76 -10.22
N LYS A 89 4.02 -18.39 -9.24
CA LYS A 89 5.43 -18.85 -9.33
C LYS A 89 6.44 -17.75 -9.70
N TRP A 90 6.19 -16.49 -9.34
CA TRP A 90 7.08 -15.37 -9.69
C TRP A 90 7.33 -15.22 -11.21
N GLN A 91 6.41 -15.69 -12.05
CA GLN A 91 6.51 -15.54 -13.51
C GLN A 91 5.63 -14.37 -13.96
N MET A 92 6.25 -13.36 -14.59
CA MET A 92 5.55 -12.17 -15.08
C MET A 92 4.76 -12.49 -16.36
N ASN A 93 3.60 -13.11 -16.20
CA ASN A 93 2.65 -13.40 -17.28
C ASN A 93 1.56 -12.33 -17.38
N ILE A 94 1.01 -12.12 -18.58
CA ILE A 94 -0.15 -11.24 -18.81
C ILE A 94 -1.34 -11.62 -17.91
N GLY A 95 -1.49 -12.90 -17.58
CA GLY A 95 -2.49 -13.38 -16.61
C GLY A 95 -2.29 -12.82 -15.20
N LEU A 96 -1.04 -12.71 -14.72
CA LEU A 96 -0.72 -12.11 -13.41
C LEU A 96 -1.09 -10.62 -13.41
N ALA A 97 -0.77 -9.90 -14.49
CA ALA A 97 -1.12 -8.49 -14.62
C ALA A 97 -2.63 -8.27 -14.56
N LEU A 98 -3.42 -9.12 -15.22
CA LEU A 98 -4.88 -9.07 -15.19
C LEU A 98 -5.42 -9.37 -13.79
N VAL A 99 -4.89 -10.40 -13.12
CA VAL A 99 -5.26 -10.74 -11.74
C VAL A 99 -4.95 -9.59 -10.78
N MET A 100 -3.77 -9.00 -10.86
CA MET A 100 -3.38 -7.84 -10.05
C MET A 100 -4.30 -6.63 -10.29
N PHE A 101 -4.68 -6.37 -11.54
CA PHE A 101 -5.59 -5.27 -11.88
C PHE A 101 -7.01 -5.50 -11.34
N LEU A 102 -7.52 -6.74 -11.45
CA LEU A 102 -8.82 -7.13 -10.91
C LEU A 102 -8.85 -7.01 -9.38
N LEU A 103 -7.77 -7.46 -8.73
CA LEU A 103 -7.59 -7.43 -7.28
C LEU A 103 -7.51 -5.99 -6.78
N TYR A 104 -6.83 -5.09 -7.50
CA TYR A 104 -6.82 -3.67 -7.22
C TYR A 104 -8.23 -3.06 -7.32
N PHE A 105 -8.99 -3.38 -8.37
CA PHE A 105 -10.35 -2.86 -8.52
C PHE A 105 -11.30 -3.36 -7.43
N ALA A 106 -11.20 -4.65 -7.09
CA ALA A 106 -11.94 -5.25 -5.99
C ALA A 106 -11.58 -4.61 -4.64
N PHE A 107 -10.30 -4.32 -4.42
CA PHE A 107 -9.82 -3.61 -3.23
C PHE A 107 -10.39 -2.20 -3.14
N VAL A 108 -10.32 -1.40 -4.22
CA VAL A 108 -10.89 -0.05 -4.22
C VAL A 108 -12.39 -0.09 -3.97
N ALA A 109 -13.11 -1.03 -4.59
CA ALA A 109 -14.53 -1.21 -4.34
C ALA A 109 -14.83 -1.56 -2.86
N MET A 110 -14.07 -2.49 -2.26
CA MET A 110 -14.20 -2.84 -0.84
C MET A 110 -13.85 -1.67 0.08
N SER A 111 -12.78 -0.92 -0.22
CA SER A 111 -12.37 0.25 0.55
C SER A 111 -13.43 1.36 0.49
N LEU A 112 -14.05 1.58 -0.67
CA LEU A 112 -15.15 2.53 -0.82
C LEU A 112 -16.39 2.06 -0.06
N LEU A 113 -16.76 0.77 -0.15
CA LEU A 113 -17.89 0.20 0.59
C LEU A 113 -17.73 0.32 2.11
N LEU A 114 -16.50 0.20 2.60
CA LEU A 114 -16.15 0.43 4.01
C LEU A 114 -16.31 1.90 4.40
N GLU A 115 -15.81 2.82 3.58
CA GLU A 115 -15.90 4.28 3.83
C GLU A 115 -17.35 4.77 3.79
N TYR A 116 -18.18 4.23 2.89
CA TYR A 116 -19.62 4.54 2.78
C TYR A 116 -20.49 3.93 3.90
N ASN A 117 -19.88 3.35 4.96
CA ASN A 117 -20.59 2.81 6.14
C ASN A 117 -21.59 1.69 5.82
N ILE A 118 -21.41 0.97 4.70
CA ILE A 118 -22.20 -0.24 4.40
C ILE A 118 -21.61 -1.47 5.12
N ILE A 119 -20.31 -1.44 5.43
CA ILE A 119 -19.61 -2.46 6.22
C ILE A 119 -18.93 -1.77 7.41
N ASP A 120 -19.46 -1.99 8.61
CA ASP A 120 -18.86 -1.46 9.84
C ASP A 120 -17.49 -2.11 10.11
N CYS A 121 -16.51 -1.31 10.56
CA CYS A 121 -15.19 -1.80 10.99
C CYS A 121 -15.31 -2.85 12.13
N GLU A 122 -16.44 -2.89 12.84
CA GLU A 122 -16.79 -3.94 13.82
C GLU A 122 -16.98 -5.32 13.16
N ALA A 123 -17.52 -5.39 11.93
CA ALA A 123 -17.70 -6.65 11.20
C ALA A 123 -16.35 -7.26 10.73
N ILE A 124 -15.37 -6.43 10.38
CA ILE A 124 -14.02 -6.89 10.01
C ILE A 124 -13.25 -7.35 11.25
N MET A 125 -13.35 -6.60 12.36
CA MET A 125 -12.77 -7.00 13.65
C MET A 125 -13.43 -8.29 14.18
N ALA A 126 -14.72 -8.51 13.93
CA ALA A 126 -15.40 -9.76 14.27
C ALA A 126 -14.95 -10.96 13.42
N PHE A 127 -14.58 -10.73 12.15
CA PHE A 127 -14.05 -11.77 11.25
C PHE A 127 -12.59 -12.15 11.56
N VAL A 128 -11.78 -11.19 12.01
CA VAL A 128 -10.36 -11.41 12.37
C VAL A 128 -10.21 -11.84 13.84
N GLY A 129 -11.15 -11.47 14.71
CA GLY A 129 -11.15 -11.73 16.16
C GLY A 129 -11.83 -13.02 16.62
N GLN A 130 -12.22 -13.94 15.73
CA GLN A 130 -12.58 -15.30 16.14
C GLN A 130 -11.35 -16.22 16.05
N GLY A 131 -10.57 -16.17 17.12
CA GLY A 131 -9.50 -17.09 17.51
C GLY A 131 -9.20 -16.91 18.98
#